data_AF-A0A3Q4AIZ6-F1
#
_entry.id   AF-A0A3Q4AIZ6-F1
#
_cell.length_a   1.000
_cell.length_b   1.000
_cell.length_c   1.000
_cell.angle_alpha   90.00
_cell.angle_beta   90.00
_cell.angle_gamma   90.00
#
_symmetry.space_group_name_H-M   'P 1'
#
loop_
_entity.id
_entity.type
_entity.pdbx_description
1 polymer ?
#
loop_
_entity_poly.entity_id
_entity_poly.type
_entity_poly.pdbx_seq_one_letter_code
_entity_poly.pdbx_strand_id
1 'polypeptide(L)'
;MGEPRRSTSPGLRLDLDNFDSAAAERSRYVLTSPRSLQSCARLGIRPVQLLIKSLNELIAEQNELPGEAVRVMHESYQSERRRLLRMCQEERGRIIQAAAARWPDSNSQVPGKVKDYSEDRHAAGPVPLAEDIRKEMCVTVSERDRKIAALMLLKHREQQECLKLSQQEELERQEARRREEAQRAQAEKERRKKLRKSMQRWHEEEGNRREMLRHVLLKYYAEEQSEQEEARQRSALERKFRRSSEKRTKAVEERLRELQERAAQEEEHIQRARLRAELQRVQQLTSKVTLVQLSRRRAESAARCVSARHRDRAQQAREHNKHRQLCHRLLRERAQREEEEAREARESHILAKERRRERLRRQREQMQEEAHRLARASFHMRERVRQETHSRTFDQMAREAQLSQN
;
A
#
# COMPACT_ATOMS: atom_id res chain seq x y z
N MET A 1 -1.31 18.24 67.21
CA MET A 1 -1.25 18.36 65.74
C MET A 1 -2.13 17.26 65.18
N GLY A 2 -3.34 17.61 64.75
CA GLY A 2 -4.40 16.65 64.42
C GLY A 2 -4.17 15.97 63.07
N GLU A 3 -4.29 14.65 63.06
CA GLU A 3 -4.42 13.85 61.84
C GLU A 3 -5.70 14.27 61.09
N PRO A 4 -5.64 14.53 59.77
CA PRO A 4 -6.84 14.79 59.00
C PRO A 4 -7.60 13.47 58.86
N ARG A 5 -8.75 13.43 59.56
CA ARG A 5 -9.77 12.40 59.46
C ARG A 5 -10.02 12.07 57.98
N ARG A 6 -9.84 10.78 57.63
CA ARG A 6 -10.25 10.22 56.34
C ARG A 6 -11.72 10.53 56.13
N SER A 7 -12.01 11.48 55.25
CA SER A 7 -13.34 11.75 54.73
C SER A 7 -13.81 10.50 53.97
N THR A 8 -14.58 9.64 54.63
CA THR A 8 -15.36 8.59 53.98
C THR A 8 -16.47 9.25 53.18
N SER A 9 -16.14 9.70 51.97
CA SER A 9 -17.11 9.88 50.90
C SER A 9 -17.69 8.50 50.55
N PRO A 10 -18.99 8.38 50.21
CA PRO A 10 -19.56 7.12 49.77
C PRO A 10 -18.75 6.64 48.56
N GLY A 11 -18.06 5.50 48.72
CA GLY A 11 -17.11 5.01 47.74
C GLY A 11 -17.77 4.92 46.37
N LEU A 12 -17.25 5.67 45.40
CA LEU A 12 -17.73 5.65 44.02
C LEU A 12 -17.72 4.19 43.54
N ARG A 13 -18.90 3.66 43.23
CA ARG A 13 -19.04 2.27 42.75
C ARG A 13 -18.67 2.23 41.27
N LEU A 14 -17.45 1.82 40.99
CA LEU A 14 -16.87 1.67 39.66
C LEU A 14 -17.01 0.23 39.18
N ASP A 15 -17.69 0.06 38.06
CA ASP A 15 -17.87 -1.19 37.34
C ASP A 15 -17.50 -1.03 35.86
N LEU A 16 -17.58 -2.13 35.12
CA LEU A 16 -17.16 -2.20 33.71
C LEU A 16 -17.99 -1.31 32.77
N ASP A 17 -19.07 -0.70 33.27
CA ASP A 17 -19.96 0.13 32.47
C ASP A 17 -19.70 1.64 32.75
N ASN A 18 -19.12 1.99 33.90
CA ASN A 18 -18.94 3.39 34.32
C ASN A 18 -17.50 3.82 34.68
N PHE A 19 -16.51 2.92 34.54
CA PHE A 19 -15.11 3.21 34.89
C PHE A 19 -14.39 4.19 33.95
N ASP A 20 -14.92 4.46 32.76
CA ASP A 20 -14.42 5.47 31.80
C ASP A 20 -15.13 6.83 31.95
N SER A 21 -15.94 7.03 32.98
CA SER A 21 -16.64 8.30 33.20
C SER A 21 -15.72 9.40 33.76
N ALA A 22 -16.02 10.67 33.50
CA ALA A 22 -15.25 11.80 34.03
C ALA A 22 -15.17 11.82 35.58
N ALA A 23 -16.16 11.22 36.26
CA ALA A 23 -16.13 11.03 37.71
C ALA A 23 -15.13 9.94 38.14
N ALA A 24 -14.88 8.94 37.29
CA ALA A 24 -13.94 7.86 37.52
C ALA A 24 -12.48 8.27 37.26
N GLU A 25 -12.21 9.21 36.35
CA GLU A 25 -10.85 9.71 36.06
C GLU A 25 -10.14 10.29 37.30
N ARG A 26 -10.90 10.80 38.27
CA ARG A 26 -10.37 11.36 39.53
C ARG A 26 -10.35 10.35 40.69
N SER A 27 -10.75 9.10 40.44
CA SER A 27 -10.78 8.03 41.44
C SER A 27 -9.42 7.37 41.59
N ARG A 28 -9.07 6.99 42.83
CA ARG A 28 -7.85 6.21 43.13
C ARG A 28 -7.95 4.74 42.71
N TYR A 29 -9.17 4.23 42.52
CA TYR A 29 -9.43 2.82 42.23
C TYR A 29 -9.96 2.65 40.80
N VAL A 30 -9.57 1.56 40.13
CA VAL A 30 -9.98 1.24 38.74
C VAL A 30 -11.36 0.57 38.70
N LEU A 31 -11.58 -0.46 39.52
CA LEU A 31 -12.86 -1.13 39.67
C LEU A 31 -13.11 -1.38 41.16
N THR A 32 -14.34 -1.13 41.62
CA THR A 32 -14.76 -1.37 43.01
C THR A 32 -15.96 -2.33 43.11
N SER A 33 -16.60 -2.65 41.98
CA SER A 33 -17.68 -3.63 41.90
C SER A 33 -17.16 -5.08 42.00
N PRO A 34 -17.63 -5.87 42.99
CA PRO A 34 -17.20 -7.27 43.16
C PRO A 34 -17.48 -8.13 41.93
N ARG A 35 -18.63 -7.92 41.26
CA ARG A 35 -19.01 -8.67 40.06
C ARG A 35 -18.10 -8.35 38.88
N SER A 36 -17.68 -7.09 38.76
CA SER A 36 -16.76 -6.65 37.70
C SER A 36 -15.35 -7.18 37.92
N LEU A 37 -14.87 -7.16 39.16
CA LEU A 37 -13.60 -7.76 39.54
C LEU A 37 -13.62 -9.28 39.30
N GLN A 38 -14.73 -9.95 39.61
CA GLN A 38 -14.91 -11.38 39.36
C GLN A 38 -14.90 -11.73 37.87
N SER A 39 -15.52 -10.91 37.01
CA SER A 39 -15.46 -11.11 35.55
C SER A 39 -14.03 -11.00 35.01
N CYS A 40 -13.30 -9.97 35.43
CA CYS A 40 -11.90 -9.79 35.05
C CYS A 40 -11.03 -10.97 35.52
N ALA A 41 -11.23 -11.42 36.77
CA ALA A 41 -10.49 -12.55 37.33
C ALA A 41 -10.74 -13.88 36.58
N ARG A 42 -11.98 -14.16 36.17
CA ARG A 42 -12.32 -15.37 35.40
C ARG A 42 -11.65 -15.40 34.02
N LEU A 43 -11.44 -14.24 33.42
CA LEU A 43 -10.82 -14.10 32.11
C LEU A 43 -9.30 -13.86 32.18
N GLY A 44 -8.72 -13.79 33.38
CA GLY A 44 -7.30 -13.48 33.56
C GLY A 44 -6.90 -12.06 33.13
N ILE A 45 -7.86 -11.14 33.04
CA ILE A 45 -7.64 -9.76 32.60
C ILE A 45 -7.41 -8.87 33.83
N ARG A 46 -6.37 -8.05 33.83
CA ARG A 46 -6.11 -7.09 34.92
C ARG A 46 -6.94 -5.82 34.69
N PRO A 47 -7.63 -5.28 35.71
CA PRO A 47 -8.42 -4.04 35.55
C PRO A 47 -7.62 -2.87 34.94
N VAL A 48 -6.34 -2.76 35.27
CA VAL A 48 -5.45 -1.70 34.74
C VAL A 48 -5.25 -1.80 33.22
N GLN A 49 -5.37 -3.00 32.63
CA GLN A 49 -5.28 -3.19 31.17
C GLN A 49 -6.50 -2.64 30.42
N LEU A 50 -7.60 -2.43 31.12
CA LEU A 50 -8.83 -1.84 30.56
C LEU A 50 -8.79 -0.31 30.60
N LEU A 51 -7.79 0.34 31.20
CA LEU A 51 -7.69 1.80 31.20
C LEU A 51 -7.34 2.34 29.81
N ILE A 52 -7.84 3.54 29.50
CA ILE A 52 -7.48 4.24 28.27
C ILE A 52 -6.05 4.76 28.44
N LYS A 53 -5.14 4.37 27.54
CA LYS A 53 -3.87 5.07 27.36
C LYS A 53 -4.05 6.15 26.31
N SER A 54 -3.68 7.38 26.64
CA SER A 54 -3.73 8.47 25.68
C SER A 54 -2.64 8.30 24.61
N LEU A 55 -2.87 8.86 23.41
CA LEU A 55 -1.84 8.84 22.36
C LEU A 55 -0.57 9.56 22.82
N ASN A 56 -0.72 10.62 23.62
CA ASN A 56 0.39 11.40 24.19
C ASN A 56 1.22 10.58 25.18
N GLU A 57 0.59 9.73 25.99
CA GLU A 57 1.29 8.80 26.88
C GLU A 57 2.11 7.76 26.09
N LEU A 58 1.56 7.23 25.00
CA LEU A 58 2.28 6.27 24.14
C LEU A 58 3.43 6.91 23.37
N ILE A 59 3.26 8.16 22.92
CA ILE A 59 4.33 8.94 22.30
C ILE A 59 5.46 9.16 23.32
N ALA A 60 5.13 9.52 24.56
CA ALA A 60 6.13 9.71 25.62
C ALA A 60 6.83 8.40 26.06
N GLU A 61 6.12 7.26 26.02
CA GLU A 61 6.69 5.93 26.29
C GLU A 61 7.62 5.45 25.15
N GLN A 62 7.37 5.84 23.90
CA GLN A 62 8.08 5.35 22.71
C GLN A 62 8.72 6.47 21.86
N ASN A 63 9.60 7.26 22.48
CA ASN A 63 10.27 8.43 21.89
C ASN A 63 11.12 8.15 20.63
N GLU A 64 11.34 6.88 20.25
CA GLU A 64 12.21 6.47 19.13
C GLU A 64 11.46 6.08 17.85
N LEU A 65 10.12 5.96 17.90
CA LEU A 65 9.33 5.56 16.73
C LEU A 65 8.73 6.77 15.99
N PRO A 66 8.63 6.72 14.65
CA PRO A 66 7.91 7.73 13.88
C PRO A 66 6.45 7.85 14.35
N GLY A 67 5.93 9.08 14.43
CA GLY A 67 4.59 9.35 14.95
C GLY A 67 3.47 8.55 14.26
N GLU A 68 3.62 8.25 12.97
CA GLU A 68 2.65 7.43 12.23
C GLU A 68 2.65 5.96 12.70
N ALA A 69 3.80 5.41 13.06
CA ALA A 69 3.90 4.06 13.63
C ALA A 69 3.28 4.02 15.04
N VAL A 70 3.47 5.08 15.84
CA VAL A 70 2.84 5.19 17.17
C VAL A 70 1.32 5.29 17.07
N ARG A 71 0.78 5.95 16.04
CA ARG A 71 -0.67 6.00 15.78
C ARG A 71 -1.25 4.62 15.46
N VAL A 72 -0.62 3.86 14.57
CA VAL A 72 -1.04 2.48 14.23
C VAL A 72 -0.95 1.57 15.47
N MET A 73 0.08 1.73 16.29
CA MET A 73 0.23 1.03 17.56
C MET A 73 -0.89 1.40 18.55
N HIS A 74 -1.26 2.68 18.65
CA HIS A 74 -2.37 3.12 19.50
C HIS A 74 -3.73 2.59 19.04
N GLU A 75 -3.96 2.56 17.73
CA GLU A 75 -5.19 2.01 17.14
C GLU A 75 -5.34 0.52 17.41
N SER A 76 -4.26 -0.26 17.27
CA SER A 76 -4.26 -1.69 17.60
C SER A 76 -4.45 -1.93 19.11
N TYR A 77 -3.76 -1.15 19.95
CA TYR A 77 -3.93 -1.18 21.41
C TYR A 77 -5.37 -0.89 21.85
N GLN A 78 -5.99 0.17 21.29
CA GLN A 78 -7.38 0.50 21.59
C GLN A 78 -8.37 -0.56 21.11
N SER A 79 -8.07 -1.20 19.98
CA SER A 79 -8.92 -2.26 19.43
C SER A 79 -8.89 -3.51 20.31
N GLU A 80 -7.71 -3.92 20.78
CA GLU A 80 -7.58 -5.03 21.74
C GLU A 80 -8.20 -4.70 23.10
N ARG A 81 -8.00 -3.47 23.61
CA ARG A 81 -8.67 -2.99 24.83
C ARG A 81 -10.20 -3.10 24.73
N ARG A 82 -10.80 -2.62 23.63
CA ARG A 82 -12.26 -2.70 23.40
C ARG A 82 -12.76 -4.14 23.36
N ARG A 83 -11.98 -5.05 22.76
CA ARG A 83 -12.28 -6.48 22.71
C ARG A 83 -12.27 -7.08 24.12
N LEU A 84 -11.22 -6.85 24.90
CA LEU A 84 -11.09 -7.34 26.28
C LEU A 84 -12.19 -6.79 27.20
N LEU A 85 -12.55 -5.51 27.04
CA LEU A 85 -13.63 -4.88 27.80
C LEU A 85 -14.98 -5.55 27.52
N ARG A 86 -15.29 -5.80 26.24
CA ARG A 86 -16.53 -6.47 25.84
C ARG A 86 -16.62 -7.87 26.45
N MET A 87 -15.55 -8.66 26.39
CA MET A 87 -15.51 -9.99 27.00
C MET A 87 -15.78 -9.92 28.51
N CYS A 88 -15.18 -8.96 29.22
CA CYS A 88 -15.42 -8.75 30.64
C CYS A 88 -16.88 -8.37 30.94
N GLN A 89 -17.50 -7.52 30.12
CA GLN A 89 -18.91 -7.11 30.26
C GLN A 89 -19.87 -8.28 30.04
N GLU A 90 -19.61 -9.12 29.03
CA GLU A 90 -20.39 -10.33 28.75
C GLU A 90 -20.31 -11.33 29.91
N GLU A 91 -19.11 -11.60 30.43
CA GLU A 91 -18.94 -12.47 31.62
C GLU A 91 -19.63 -11.90 32.87
N ARG A 92 -19.62 -10.57 33.04
CA ARG A 92 -20.38 -9.91 34.11
C ARG A 92 -21.88 -10.17 33.96
N GLY A 93 -22.40 -10.10 32.73
CA GLY A 93 -23.79 -10.47 32.42
C GLY A 93 -24.11 -11.91 32.81
N ARG A 94 -23.23 -12.86 32.48
CA ARG A 94 -23.37 -14.27 32.87
C ARG A 94 -23.37 -14.46 34.39
N ILE A 95 -22.51 -13.75 35.12
CA ILE A 95 -22.49 -13.78 36.59
C ILE A 95 -23.80 -13.23 37.18
N ILE A 96 -24.35 -12.16 36.62
CA ILE A 96 -25.62 -11.57 37.07
C ILE A 96 -26.78 -12.53 36.84
N GLN A 97 -26.86 -13.15 35.66
CA GLN A 97 -27.90 -14.13 35.33
C GLN A 97 -27.80 -15.40 36.20
N ALA A 98 -26.58 -15.91 36.42
CA ALA A 98 -26.35 -17.06 37.29
C ALA A 98 -26.69 -16.77 38.76
N ALA A 99 -26.50 -15.52 39.22
CA ALA A 99 -26.90 -15.10 40.56
C ALA A 99 -28.43 -14.95 40.71
N ALA A 100 -29.13 -14.55 39.64
CA ALA A 100 -30.60 -14.44 39.62
C ALA A 100 -31.31 -15.80 39.59
N ALA A 101 -30.71 -16.82 38.95
CA ALA A 101 -31.28 -18.17 38.89
C ALA A 101 -31.21 -18.95 40.23
N ARG A 102 -30.50 -18.44 41.24
CA ARG A 102 -30.24 -19.15 42.51
C ARG A 102 -31.29 -18.91 43.60
N TRP A 103 -32.27 -18.03 43.39
CA TRP A 103 -33.34 -17.72 44.34
C TRP A 103 -34.70 -17.53 43.65
N PRO A 104 -35.63 -18.48 43.77
CA PRO A 104 -37.05 -18.21 43.62
C PRO A 104 -37.72 -18.20 45.01
N ASP A 105 -38.25 -17.06 45.44
CA ASP A 105 -39.12 -17.01 46.62
C ASP A 105 -40.59 -16.80 46.20
N SER A 106 -41.41 -17.73 46.67
CA SER A 106 -42.78 -17.58 47.19
C SER A 106 -43.74 -16.61 46.51
N ASN A 107 -44.77 -17.16 45.83
CA ASN A 107 -46.18 -16.93 46.22
C ASN A 107 -47.18 -17.84 45.50
N SER A 108 -48.35 -18.01 46.15
CA SER A 108 -49.68 -18.45 45.67
C SER A 108 -50.07 -19.95 45.62
N GLN A 109 -50.84 -20.31 46.66
CA GLN A 109 -52.19 -20.91 46.65
C GLN A 109 -52.41 -22.44 46.65
N VAL A 110 -52.98 -22.89 47.77
CA VAL A 110 -53.85 -24.07 48.01
C VAL A 110 -55.25 -23.83 47.38
N PRO A 111 -56.05 -24.86 47.03
CA PRO A 111 -56.88 -25.69 47.94
C PRO A 111 -56.82 -27.20 47.55
N GLY A 112 -57.30 -28.24 48.24
CA GLY A 112 -58.19 -28.45 49.38
C GLY A 112 -59.22 -29.57 49.08
N LYS A 113 -59.07 -30.77 49.70
CA LYS A 113 -60.12 -31.77 50.13
C LYS A 113 -60.95 -32.48 48.99
N VAL A 114 -61.46 -33.72 49.04
CA VAL A 114 -61.90 -34.73 50.05
C VAL A 114 -61.78 -36.16 49.46
N LYS A 115 -61.63 -37.16 50.32
CA LYS A 115 -61.66 -38.61 50.08
C LYS A 115 -62.91 -39.17 50.76
N ASP A 116 -63.70 -40.04 50.11
CA ASP A 116 -64.77 -40.79 50.79
C ASP A 116 -64.97 -42.20 50.19
N TYR A 117 -65.22 -43.17 51.08
CA TYR A 117 -65.54 -44.58 50.81
C TYR A 117 -66.90 -44.88 51.43
N SER A 118 -67.72 -45.76 50.85
CA SER A 118 -68.73 -46.53 51.61
C SER A 118 -69.19 -47.79 50.87
N GLU A 119 -69.20 -48.91 51.60
CA GLU A 119 -69.68 -50.24 51.26
C GLU A 119 -71.13 -50.48 51.76
N ASP A 120 -71.75 -51.51 51.18
CA ASP A 120 -72.72 -52.47 51.73
C ASP A 120 -74.14 -52.07 52.18
N ARG A 121 -75.13 -52.87 51.72
CA ARG A 121 -75.96 -53.76 52.58
C ARG A 121 -76.99 -54.60 51.79
N HIS A 122 -77.06 -55.89 52.15
CA HIS A 122 -78.16 -56.84 51.87
C HIS A 122 -79.29 -56.71 52.93
N ALA A 123 -80.53 -57.16 52.61
CA ALA A 123 -81.37 -57.99 53.49
C ALA A 123 -82.80 -58.29 52.96
N ALA A 124 -83.36 -59.39 53.49
CA ALA A 124 -84.77 -59.84 53.63
C ALA A 124 -85.40 -60.61 52.45
N GLY A 125 -86.06 -61.77 52.61
CA GLY A 125 -86.40 -62.66 53.74
C GLY A 125 -87.45 -63.71 53.27
N PRO A 126 -87.62 -64.89 53.91
CA PRO A 126 -88.67 -65.88 53.55
C PRO A 126 -89.68 -66.21 54.70
N VAL A 127 -90.86 -66.75 54.36
CA VAL A 127 -91.93 -67.17 55.32
C VAL A 127 -92.59 -68.50 54.88
N PRO A 128 -92.79 -69.50 55.76
CA PRO A 128 -93.51 -70.76 55.45
C PRO A 128 -94.52 -71.28 56.53
N LEU A 129 -95.14 -72.45 56.22
CA LEU A 129 -95.95 -73.43 57.01
C LEU A 129 -97.46 -73.14 57.27
N ALA A 130 -98.38 -74.11 57.54
CA ALA A 130 -98.62 -75.55 57.28
C ALA A 130 -99.85 -76.01 58.13
N GLU A 131 -100.62 -77.03 57.67
CA GLU A 131 -101.41 -78.07 58.41
C GLU A 131 -102.58 -77.64 59.36
N ASP A 132 -103.62 -78.40 59.76
CA ASP A 132 -103.97 -79.85 59.76
C ASP A 132 -105.47 -80.12 60.18
N ILE A 133 -105.86 -81.41 60.28
CA ILE A 133 -106.86 -82.06 61.20
C ILE A 133 -108.18 -82.69 60.63
N ARG A 134 -108.06 -83.95 60.21
CA ARG A 134 -108.69 -85.26 60.60
C ARG A 134 -110.02 -85.34 61.41
N LYS A 135 -110.85 -86.35 61.10
CA LYS A 135 -111.72 -87.12 62.04
C LYS A 135 -112.03 -88.53 61.51
N GLU A 136 -111.84 -89.54 62.35
CA GLU A 136 -112.01 -90.99 62.10
C GLU A 136 -113.39 -91.52 62.53
N MET A 137 -113.89 -92.57 61.86
CA MET A 137 -114.93 -93.49 62.35
C MET A 137 -114.45 -94.93 62.13
N CYS A 138 -114.43 -95.72 63.21
CA CYS A 138 -113.94 -97.09 63.26
C CYS A 138 -115.13 -98.07 63.19
N VAL A 139 -115.09 -99.03 62.26
CA VAL A 139 -115.98 -100.20 62.22
C VAL A 139 -115.10 -101.44 61.99
N THR A 140 -115.23 -102.44 62.85
CA THR A 140 -114.38 -103.64 62.89
C THR A 140 -114.60 -104.54 61.67
N VAL A 141 -113.57 -104.73 60.84
CA VAL A 141 -113.59 -105.59 59.64
C VAL A 141 -112.82 -106.90 59.87
N SER A 142 -113.32 -108.00 59.27
CA SER A 142 -112.85 -109.39 59.40
C SER A 142 -111.45 -109.65 58.81
N GLU A 143 -110.77 -110.68 59.29
CA GLU A 143 -109.35 -110.96 59.02
C GLU A 143 -109.01 -111.28 57.54
N ARG A 144 -109.97 -111.73 56.72
CA ARG A 144 -109.74 -111.99 55.29
C ARG A 144 -109.52 -110.69 54.50
N ASP A 145 -110.28 -109.65 54.83
CA ASP A 145 -110.23 -108.36 54.13
C ASP A 145 -109.00 -107.54 54.53
N ARG A 146 -108.44 -107.77 55.73
CA ARG A 146 -107.15 -107.19 56.14
C ARG A 146 -106.00 -107.63 55.24
N LYS A 147 -106.03 -108.89 54.75
CA LYS A 147 -104.96 -109.43 53.91
C LYS A 147 -105.04 -108.92 52.46
N ILE A 148 -106.26 -108.74 51.94
CA ILE A 148 -106.51 -108.11 50.64
C ILE A 148 -106.16 -106.61 50.71
N ALA A 149 -106.54 -105.91 51.77
CA ALA A 149 -106.16 -104.53 52.01
C ALA A 149 -104.64 -104.36 52.14
N ALA A 150 -103.93 -105.28 52.82
CA ALA A 150 -102.47 -105.23 52.94
C ALA A 150 -101.76 -105.34 51.57
N LEU A 151 -102.21 -106.24 50.68
CA LEU A 151 -101.64 -106.36 49.33
C LEU A 151 -101.97 -105.16 48.44
N MET A 152 -103.20 -104.65 48.51
CA MET A 152 -103.60 -103.41 47.82
C MET A 152 -102.80 -102.22 48.29
N LEU A 153 -102.54 -102.10 49.60
CA LEU A 153 -101.71 -101.05 50.18
C LEU A 153 -100.24 -101.20 49.79
N LEU A 154 -99.71 -102.43 49.72
CA LEU A 154 -98.34 -102.68 49.23
C LEU A 154 -98.20 -102.29 47.76
N LYS A 155 -99.10 -102.78 46.89
CA LYS A 155 -99.09 -102.43 45.46
C LYS A 155 -99.32 -100.94 45.24
N HIS A 156 -100.15 -100.30 46.05
CA HIS A 156 -100.38 -98.86 45.99
C HIS A 156 -99.17 -98.08 46.50
N ARG A 157 -98.47 -98.56 47.53
CA ARG A 157 -97.19 -98.00 47.99
C ARG A 157 -96.13 -98.10 46.90
N GLU A 158 -95.98 -99.25 46.27
CA GLU A 158 -95.08 -99.45 45.13
C GLU A 158 -95.45 -98.51 43.97
N GLN A 159 -96.74 -98.37 43.63
CA GLN A 159 -97.18 -97.42 42.61
C GLN A 159 -96.91 -95.96 43.00
N GLN A 160 -97.11 -95.58 44.26
CA GLN A 160 -96.78 -94.24 44.75
C GLN A 160 -95.28 -93.97 44.72
N GLU A 161 -94.46 -94.96 45.04
CA GLU A 161 -93.00 -94.87 44.95
C GLU A 161 -92.55 -94.76 43.50
N CYS A 162 -93.08 -95.59 42.60
CA CYS A 162 -92.83 -95.47 41.16
C CYS A 162 -93.24 -94.10 40.60
N LEU A 163 -94.39 -93.55 41.02
CA LEU A 163 -94.84 -92.22 40.60
C LEU A 163 -93.93 -91.11 41.14
N LYS A 164 -93.49 -91.21 42.40
CA LYS A 164 -92.55 -90.25 42.99
C LYS A 164 -91.20 -90.28 42.28
N LEU A 165 -90.69 -91.47 41.95
CA LEU A 165 -89.45 -91.64 41.19
C LEU A 165 -89.58 -91.03 39.78
N SER A 166 -90.68 -91.31 39.08
CA SER A 166 -90.93 -90.70 37.76
C SER A 166 -91.03 -89.18 37.82
N GLN A 167 -91.67 -88.62 38.86
CA GLN A 167 -91.73 -87.17 39.07
C GLN A 167 -90.36 -86.57 39.39
N GLN A 168 -89.55 -87.27 40.19
CA GLN A 168 -88.17 -86.86 40.50
C GLN A 168 -87.29 -86.87 39.24
N GLU A 169 -87.37 -87.91 38.42
CA GLU A 169 -86.64 -87.98 37.15
C GLU A 169 -87.06 -86.89 36.17
N GLU A 170 -88.35 -86.54 36.11
CA GLU A 170 -88.82 -85.42 35.28
C GLU A 170 -88.30 -84.07 35.77
N LEU A 171 -88.29 -83.84 37.08
CA LEU A 171 -87.70 -82.64 37.67
C LEU A 171 -86.20 -82.56 37.38
N GLU A 172 -85.46 -83.66 37.53
CA GLU A 172 -84.04 -83.73 37.18
C GLU A 172 -83.81 -83.48 35.68
N ARG A 173 -84.65 -84.03 34.80
CA ARG A 173 -84.61 -83.75 33.36
C ARG A 173 -84.91 -82.29 33.05
N GLN A 174 -85.84 -81.66 33.77
CA GLN A 174 -86.16 -80.24 33.62
C GLN A 174 -85.01 -79.34 34.13
N GLU A 175 -84.43 -79.67 35.29
CA GLU A 175 -83.27 -78.97 35.81
C GLU A 175 -82.06 -79.12 34.91
N ALA A 176 -81.82 -80.32 34.37
CA ALA A 176 -80.75 -80.56 33.40
C ALA A 176 -80.95 -79.71 32.14
N ARG A 177 -82.18 -79.63 31.59
CA ARG A 177 -82.51 -78.73 30.47
C ARG A 177 -82.27 -77.26 30.81
N ARG A 178 -82.70 -76.80 31.99
CA ARG A 178 -82.46 -75.42 32.45
C ARG A 178 -80.96 -75.11 32.61
N ARG A 179 -80.18 -76.05 33.14
CA ARG A 179 -78.72 -75.92 33.28
C ARG A 179 -78.05 -75.87 31.91
N GLU A 180 -78.48 -76.72 30.99
CA GLU A 180 -77.98 -76.74 29.61
C GLU A 180 -78.34 -75.45 28.86
N GLU A 181 -79.58 -74.96 28.98
CA GLU A 181 -80.02 -73.68 28.43
C GLU A 181 -79.25 -72.50 29.02
N ALA A 182 -78.99 -72.50 30.34
CA ALA A 182 -78.18 -71.48 30.99
C ALA A 182 -76.73 -71.50 30.50
N GLN A 183 -76.13 -72.68 30.33
CA GLN A 183 -74.78 -72.83 29.75
C GLN A 183 -74.75 -72.36 28.29
N ARG A 184 -75.76 -72.73 27.49
CA ARG A 184 -75.91 -72.26 26.11
C ARG A 184 -76.04 -70.74 26.05
N ALA A 185 -76.86 -70.14 26.91
CA ALA A 185 -77.04 -68.69 27.01
C ALA A 185 -75.76 -67.97 27.49
N GLN A 186 -74.99 -68.56 28.42
CA GLN A 186 -73.69 -68.02 28.83
C GLN A 186 -72.66 -68.09 27.70
N ALA A 187 -72.58 -69.23 27.02
CA ALA A 187 -71.71 -69.40 25.86
C ALA A 187 -72.07 -68.43 24.73
N GLU A 188 -73.36 -68.20 24.48
CA GLU A 188 -73.85 -67.21 23.52
C GLU A 188 -73.50 -65.77 23.94
N LYS A 189 -73.68 -65.42 25.22
CA LYS A 189 -73.26 -64.12 25.76
C LYS A 189 -71.76 -63.89 25.59
N GLU A 190 -70.93 -64.89 25.87
CA GLU A 190 -69.48 -64.79 25.68
C GLU A 190 -69.09 -64.69 24.20
N ARG A 191 -69.76 -65.44 23.31
CA ARG A 191 -69.61 -65.29 21.86
C ARG A 191 -69.96 -63.87 21.40
N ARG A 192 -71.09 -63.33 21.87
CA ARG A 192 -71.54 -61.97 21.56
C ARG A 192 -70.59 -60.90 22.10
N LYS A 193 -70.03 -61.07 23.31
CA LYS A 193 -68.99 -60.17 23.85
C LYS A 193 -67.71 -60.22 23.02
N LYS A 194 -67.24 -61.41 22.63
CA LYS A 194 -66.08 -61.58 21.75
C LYS A 194 -66.31 -60.90 20.41
N LEU A 195 -67.48 -61.10 19.80
CA LEU A 195 -67.86 -60.46 18.56
C LEU A 195 -67.88 -58.93 18.71
N ARG A 196 -68.46 -58.40 19.80
CA ARG A 196 -68.47 -56.95 20.07
C ARG A 196 -67.06 -56.37 20.22
N LYS A 197 -66.18 -57.05 20.95
CA LYS A 197 -64.77 -56.63 21.11
C LYS A 197 -64.00 -56.71 19.79
N SER A 198 -64.25 -57.75 18.99
CA SER A 198 -63.66 -57.89 17.65
C SER A 198 -64.12 -56.77 16.72
N MET A 199 -65.41 -56.44 16.74
CA MET A 199 -65.98 -55.33 15.97
C MET A 199 -65.41 -53.98 16.42
N GLN A 200 -65.25 -53.75 17.72
CA GLN A 200 -64.63 -52.53 18.25
C GLN A 200 -63.18 -52.37 17.78
N ARG A 201 -62.37 -53.44 17.89
CA ARG A 201 -60.99 -53.43 17.38
C ARG A 201 -60.92 -53.18 15.89
N TRP A 202 -61.81 -53.80 15.12
CA TRP A 202 -61.88 -53.56 13.68
C TRP A 202 -62.21 -52.11 13.35
N HIS A 203 -63.15 -51.48 14.06
CA HIS A 203 -63.47 -50.06 13.88
C HIS A 203 -62.32 -49.13 14.30
N GLU A 204 -61.61 -49.44 15.39
CA GLU A 204 -60.43 -48.70 15.84
C GLU A 204 -59.28 -48.82 14.84
N GLU A 205 -58.97 -50.02 14.37
CA GLU A 205 -57.96 -50.27 13.34
C GLU A 205 -58.29 -49.52 12.04
N GLU A 206 -59.56 -49.49 11.66
CA GLU A 206 -60.01 -48.77 10.47
C GLU A 206 -59.94 -47.24 10.65
N GLY A 207 -60.25 -46.74 11.86
CA GLY A 207 -60.03 -45.35 12.24
C GLY A 207 -58.55 -44.97 12.17
N ASN A 208 -57.68 -45.78 12.77
CA ASN A 208 -56.23 -45.61 12.76
C ASN A 208 -55.67 -45.64 11.33
N ARG A 209 -56.17 -46.53 10.46
CA ARG A 209 -55.78 -46.57 9.04
C ARG A 209 -56.16 -45.28 8.32
N ARG A 210 -57.37 -44.76 8.56
CA ARG A 210 -57.83 -43.50 7.97
C ARG A 210 -57.02 -42.30 8.47
N GLU A 211 -56.71 -42.26 9.76
CA GLU A 211 -55.89 -41.20 10.36
C GLU A 211 -54.44 -41.25 9.88
N MET A 212 -53.87 -42.45 9.74
CA MET A 212 -52.54 -42.64 9.17
C MET A 212 -52.48 -42.11 7.73
N LEU A 213 -53.46 -42.46 6.89
CA LEU A 213 -53.55 -41.93 5.53
C LEU A 213 -53.70 -40.41 5.50
N ARG A 214 -54.53 -39.84 6.40
CA ARG A 214 -54.66 -38.39 6.55
C ARG A 214 -53.33 -37.75 6.93
N HIS A 215 -52.60 -38.32 7.89
CA HIS A 215 -51.29 -37.82 8.31
C HIS A 215 -50.24 -37.90 7.20
N VAL A 216 -50.21 -39.00 6.44
CA VAL A 216 -49.30 -39.16 5.29
C VAL A 216 -49.58 -38.12 4.23
N LEU A 217 -50.85 -37.91 3.87
CA LEU A 217 -51.24 -36.89 2.89
C LEU A 217 -50.93 -35.48 3.40
N LEU A 218 -51.24 -35.19 4.67
CA LEU A 218 -50.97 -33.88 5.26
C LEU A 218 -49.46 -33.60 5.30
N LYS A 219 -48.65 -34.61 5.65
CA LYS A 219 -47.19 -34.53 5.63
C LYS A 219 -46.68 -34.26 4.22
N TYR A 220 -47.17 -34.98 3.22
CA TYR A 220 -46.81 -34.76 1.81
C TYR A 220 -47.13 -33.33 1.37
N TYR A 221 -48.33 -32.82 1.66
CA TYR A 221 -48.68 -31.45 1.33
C TYR A 221 -47.83 -30.42 2.07
N ALA A 222 -47.51 -30.66 3.35
CA ALA A 222 -46.64 -29.77 4.12
C ALA A 222 -45.20 -29.76 3.55
N GLU A 223 -44.66 -30.92 3.18
CA GLU A 223 -43.37 -31.06 2.52
C GLU A 223 -43.37 -30.33 1.17
N GLU A 224 -44.39 -30.55 0.33
CA GLU A 224 -44.52 -29.87 -0.97
C GLU A 224 -44.60 -28.34 -0.83
N GLN A 225 -45.35 -27.82 0.15
CA GLN A 225 -45.38 -26.38 0.43
C GLN A 225 -44.01 -25.86 0.87
N SER A 226 -43.32 -26.59 1.76
CA SER A 226 -41.98 -26.20 2.21
C SER A 226 -40.97 -26.17 1.06
N GLU A 227 -41.01 -27.16 0.16
CA GLU A 227 -40.16 -27.21 -1.03
C GLU A 227 -40.45 -26.06 -1.98
N GLN A 228 -41.72 -25.72 -2.19
CA GLN A 228 -42.11 -24.56 -3.00
C GLN A 228 -41.65 -23.24 -2.38
N GLU A 229 -41.78 -23.09 -1.07
CA GLU A 229 -41.28 -21.91 -0.35
C GLU A 229 -39.75 -21.81 -0.42
N GLU A 230 -39.04 -22.91 -0.19
CA GLU A 230 -37.59 -22.97 -0.36
C GLU A 230 -37.17 -22.65 -1.79
N ALA A 231 -37.85 -23.18 -2.80
CA ALA A 231 -37.57 -22.87 -4.21
C ALA A 231 -37.79 -21.39 -4.52
N ARG A 232 -38.86 -20.79 -3.99
CA ARG A 232 -39.12 -19.34 -4.09
C ARG A 232 -38.02 -18.53 -3.40
N GLN A 233 -37.58 -18.95 -2.22
CA GLN A 233 -36.50 -18.31 -1.47
C GLN A 233 -35.16 -18.42 -2.22
N ARG A 234 -34.81 -19.60 -2.74
CA ARG A 234 -33.61 -19.84 -3.55
C ARG A 234 -33.61 -18.98 -4.81
N SER A 235 -34.70 -18.97 -5.56
CA SER A 235 -34.86 -18.10 -6.75
C SER A 235 -34.79 -16.61 -6.40
N ALA A 236 -35.34 -16.19 -5.26
CA ALA A 236 -35.24 -14.80 -4.80
C ALA A 236 -33.79 -14.43 -4.46
N LEU A 237 -33.04 -15.31 -3.78
CA LEU A 237 -31.63 -15.11 -3.46
C LEU A 237 -30.77 -15.08 -4.73
N GLU A 238 -31.01 -15.99 -5.67
CA GLU A 238 -30.29 -16.05 -6.94
C GLU A 238 -30.51 -14.77 -7.76
N ARG A 239 -31.74 -14.26 -7.84
CA ARG A 239 -32.02 -12.97 -8.48
C ARG A 239 -31.28 -11.81 -7.81
N LYS A 240 -31.19 -11.80 -6.48
CA LYS A 240 -30.43 -10.77 -5.73
C LYS A 240 -28.93 -10.89 -6.01
N PHE A 241 -28.40 -12.12 -6.02
CA PHE A 241 -27.00 -12.37 -6.33
C PHE A 241 -26.67 -11.93 -7.76
N ARG A 242 -27.51 -12.29 -8.73
CA ARG A 242 -27.36 -11.87 -10.14
C ARG A 242 -27.35 -10.35 -10.27
N ARG A 243 -28.31 -9.66 -9.67
CA ARG A 243 -28.34 -8.18 -9.65
C ARG A 243 -27.10 -7.57 -9.01
N SER A 244 -26.61 -8.15 -7.92
CA SER A 244 -25.38 -7.68 -7.25
C SER A 244 -24.16 -7.89 -8.15
N SER A 245 -24.06 -9.04 -8.79
CA SER A 245 -22.98 -9.36 -9.74
C SER A 245 -23.00 -8.42 -10.96
N GLU A 246 -24.15 -8.24 -11.59
CA GLU A 246 -24.35 -7.30 -12.71
C GLU A 246 -24.00 -5.85 -12.32
N LYS A 247 -24.30 -5.43 -11.09
CA LYS A 247 -23.90 -4.12 -10.58
C LYS A 247 -22.37 -4.01 -10.42
N ARG A 248 -21.72 -5.07 -9.93
CA ARG A 248 -20.26 -5.11 -9.79
C ARG A 248 -19.60 -5.06 -11.17
N THR A 249 -20.08 -5.83 -12.15
CA THR A 249 -19.51 -5.80 -13.51
C THR A 249 -19.70 -4.43 -14.15
N LYS A 250 -20.89 -3.84 -14.06
CA LYS A 250 -21.15 -2.47 -14.56
C LYS A 250 -20.24 -1.43 -13.90
N ALA A 251 -20.08 -1.48 -12.57
CA ALA A 251 -19.19 -0.57 -11.87
C ALA A 251 -17.71 -0.74 -12.29
N VAL A 252 -17.28 -1.97 -12.60
CA VAL A 252 -15.94 -2.23 -13.15
C VAL A 252 -15.82 -1.70 -14.58
N GLU A 253 -16.83 -1.92 -15.42
CA GLU A 253 -16.87 -1.41 -16.80
C GLU A 253 -16.86 0.12 -16.84
N GLU A 254 -17.64 0.79 -15.98
CA GLU A 254 -17.65 2.25 -15.83
C GLU A 254 -16.27 2.77 -15.41
N ARG A 255 -15.66 2.15 -14.40
CA ARG A 255 -14.28 2.50 -13.99
C ARG A 255 -13.27 2.29 -15.10
N LEU A 256 -13.39 1.22 -15.88
CA LEU A 256 -12.51 0.98 -17.01
C LEU A 256 -12.67 2.06 -18.07
N ARG A 257 -13.90 2.49 -18.37
CA ARG A 257 -14.17 3.59 -19.30
C ARG A 257 -13.59 4.90 -18.80
N GLU A 258 -13.77 5.24 -17.52
CA GLU A 258 -13.16 6.44 -16.92
C GLU A 258 -11.63 6.42 -17.03
N LEU A 259 -10.99 5.27 -16.79
CA LEU A 259 -9.54 5.13 -16.94
C LEU A 259 -9.09 5.27 -18.39
N GLN A 260 -9.85 4.71 -19.34
CA GLN A 260 -9.57 4.85 -20.77
C GLN A 260 -9.71 6.31 -21.23
N GLU A 261 -10.72 7.03 -20.76
CA GLU A 261 -10.90 8.46 -21.05
C GLU A 261 -9.77 9.30 -20.46
N ARG A 262 -9.35 9.03 -19.20
CA ARG A 262 -8.20 9.71 -18.59
C ARG A 262 -6.91 9.43 -19.34
N ALA A 263 -6.66 8.17 -19.72
CA ALA A 263 -5.48 7.79 -20.50
C ALA A 263 -5.48 8.51 -21.87
N ALA A 264 -6.62 8.58 -22.56
CA ALA A 264 -6.73 9.30 -23.82
C ALA A 264 -6.45 10.81 -23.66
N GLN A 265 -6.99 11.43 -22.60
CA GLN A 265 -6.72 12.84 -22.29
C GLN A 265 -5.24 13.07 -21.97
N GLU A 266 -4.62 12.20 -21.18
CA GLU A 266 -3.18 12.26 -20.87
C GLU A 266 -2.33 12.12 -22.13
N GLU A 267 -2.69 11.21 -23.04
CA GLU A 267 -2.03 11.05 -24.34
C GLU A 267 -2.13 12.32 -25.18
N GLU A 268 -3.30 12.96 -25.26
CA GLU A 268 -3.45 14.25 -25.93
C GLU A 268 -2.56 15.34 -25.31
N HIS A 269 -2.52 15.41 -23.98
CA HIS A 269 -1.65 16.36 -23.28
C HIS A 269 -0.17 16.11 -23.59
N ILE A 270 0.26 14.84 -23.62
CA ILE A 270 1.61 14.44 -23.99
C ILE A 270 1.90 14.81 -25.45
N GLN A 271 0.97 14.55 -26.37
CA GLN A 271 1.13 14.92 -27.79
C GLN A 271 1.27 16.43 -27.97
N ARG A 272 0.42 17.23 -27.31
CA ARG A 272 0.50 18.70 -27.34
C ARG A 272 1.82 19.20 -26.77
N ALA A 273 2.31 18.61 -25.67
CA ALA A 273 3.59 18.95 -25.08
C ALA A 273 4.76 18.60 -26.03
N ARG A 274 4.72 17.44 -26.68
CA ARG A 274 5.72 17.02 -27.69
C ARG A 274 5.76 17.99 -28.86
N LEU A 275 4.61 18.35 -29.44
CA LEU A 275 4.54 19.31 -30.55
C LEU A 275 5.10 20.69 -30.14
N ARG A 276 4.81 21.17 -28.93
CA ARG A 276 5.38 22.42 -28.40
C ARG A 276 6.90 22.33 -28.25
N ALA A 277 7.41 21.20 -27.73
CA ALA A 277 8.85 20.99 -27.58
C ALA A 277 9.55 20.92 -28.95
N GLU A 278 8.97 20.25 -29.94
CA GLU A 278 9.50 20.22 -31.31
C GLU A 278 9.54 21.61 -31.94
N LEU A 279 8.46 22.40 -31.79
CA LEU A 279 8.44 23.79 -32.27
C LEU A 279 9.53 24.63 -31.60
N GLN A 280 9.69 24.53 -30.29
CA GLN A 280 10.75 25.22 -29.55
C GLN A 280 12.14 24.79 -30.00
N ARG A 281 12.36 23.49 -30.25
CA ARG A 281 13.63 22.98 -30.80
C ARG A 281 13.95 23.61 -32.15
N VAL A 282 12.98 23.65 -33.06
CA VAL A 282 13.15 24.30 -34.38
C VAL A 282 13.46 25.79 -34.23
N GLN A 283 12.76 26.51 -33.34
CA GLN A 283 13.04 27.92 -33.05
C GLN A 283 14.45 28.13 -32.46
N GLN A 284 14.90 27.25 -31.57
CA GLN A 284 16.25 27.31 -31.02
C GLN A 284 17.31 27.03 -32.09
N LEU A 285 17.08 26.04 -32.96
CA LEU A 285 18.01 25.71 -34.05
C LEU A 285 18.11 26.87 -35.05
N THR A 286 17.00 27.46 -35.46
CA THR A 286 16.99 28.63 -36.34
C THR A 286 17.73 29.80 -35.71
N SER A 287 17.46 30.11 -34.44
CA SER A 287 18.18 31.16 -33.70
C SER A 287 19.70 30.90 -33.64
N LYS A 288 20.11 29.66 -33.36
CA LYS A 288 21.53 29.25 -33.35
C LYS A 288 22.18 29.41 -34.73
N VAL A 289 21.50 28.97 -35.79
CA VAL A 289 22.00 29.10 -37.17
C VAL A 289 22.18 30.57 -37.54
N THR A 290 21.21 31.42 -37.23
CA THR A 290 21.31 32.88 -37.48
C THR A 290 22.48 33.49 -36.71
N LEU A 291 22.69 33.11 -35.44
CA LEU A 291 23.83 33.60 -34.65
C LEU A 291 25.18 33.19 -35.26
N VAL A 292 25.31 31.95 -35.72
CA VAL A 292 26.53 31.46 -36.39
C VAL A 292 26.77 32.20 -37.71
N GLN A 293 25.72 32.48 -38.49
CA GLN A 293 25.85 33.26 -39.72
C GLN A 293 26.32 34.70 -39.43
N LEU A 294 25.78 35.34 -38.38
CA LEU A 294 26.19 36.68 -37.99
C LEU A 294 27.64 36.72 -37.47
N SER A 295 28.05 35.74 -36.65
CA SER A 295 29.43 35.65 -36.16
C SER A 295 30.42 35.42 -37.31
N ARG A 296 30.05 34.56 -38.28
CA ARG A 296 30.83 34.34 -39.50
C ARG A 296 30.99 35.64 -40.30
N ARG A 297 29.91 36.39 -40.55
CA ARG A 297 29.99 37.68 -41.26
C ARG A 297 30.87 38.70 -40.54
N ARG A 298 30.82 38.75 -39.20
CA ARG A 298 31.69 39.60 -38.39
C ARG A 298 33.16 39.18 -38.51
N ALA A 299 33.44 37.88 -38.44
CA ALA A 299 34.79 37.34 -38.62
C ALA A 299 35.34 37.61 -40.02
N GLU A 300 34.54 37.39 -41.07
CA GLU A 300 34.92 37.69 -42.46
C GLU A 300 35.21 39.19 -42.66
N SER A 301 34.38 40.07 -42.08
CA SER A 301 34.60 41.51 -42.14
C SER A 301 35.87 41.93 -41.40
N ALA A 302 36.08 41.39 -40.19
CA ALA A 302 37.31 41.63 -39.43
C ALA A 302 38.55 41.13 -40.18
N ALA A 303 38.50 39.93 -40.77
CA ALA A 303 39.58 39.39 -41.59
C ALA A 303 39.88 40.29 -42.79
N ARG A 304 38.86 40.77 -43.51
CA ARG A 304 39.04 41.74 -44.62
C ARG A 304 39.71 43.03 -44.16
N CYS A 305 39.28 43.59 -43.03
CA CYS A 305 39.90 44.79 -42.47
C CYS A 305 41.37 44.56 -42.09
N VAL A 306 41.69 43.42 -41.48
CA VAL A 306 43.07 43.03 -41.13
C VAL A 306 43.92 42.85 -42.40
N SER A 307 43.41 42.14 -43.41
CA SER A 307 44.11 41.98 -44.70
C SER A 307 44.30 43.31 -45.45
N ALA A 308 43.34 44.23 -45.39
CA ALA A 308 43.50 45.58 -45.95
C ALA A 308 44.63 46.34 -45.23
N ARG A 309 44.61 46.38 -43.89
CA ARG A 309 45.67 47.00 -43.09
C ARG A 309 47.05 46.40 -43.35
N HIS A 310 47.14 45.08 -43.52
CA HIS A 310 48.41 44.44 -43.89
C HIS A 310 48.90 44.87 -45.28
N ARG A 311 47.99 44.99 -46.26
CA ARG A 311 48.33 45.50 -47.59
C ARG A 311 48.79 46.96 -47.54
N ASP A 312 48.07 47.82 -46.82
CA ASP A 312 48.42 49.23 -46.67
C ASP A 312 49.79 49.38 -46.01
N ARG A 313 50.05 48.65 -44.92
CA ARG A 313 51.36 48.63 -44.26
C ARG A 313 52.47 48.12 -45.18
N ALA A 314 52.21 47.06 -45.95
CA ALA A 314 53.18 46.54 -46.91
C ALA A 314 53.47 47.56 -48.03
N GLN A 315 52.47 48.28 -48.51
CA GLN A 315 52.64 49.36 -49.48
C GLN A 315 53.43 50.54 -48.89
N GLN A 316 53.07 51.01 -47.69
CA GLN A 316 53.82 52.06 -46.99
C GLN A 316 55.28 51.67 -46.79
N ALA A 317 55.55 50.43 -46.37
CA ALA A 317 56.91 49.92 -46.24
C ALA A 317 57.66 49.89 -47.59
N ARG A 318 56.99 49.51 -48.69
CA ARG A 318 57.57 49.57 -50.04
C ARG A 318 57.93 50.99 -50.46
N GLU A 319 57.02 51.96 -50.27
CA GLU A 319 57.27 53.36 -50.61
C GLU A 319 58.38 53.98 -49.74
N HIS A 320 58.38 53.71 -48.44
CA HIS A 320 59.46 54.13 -47.54
C HIS A 320 60.81 53.55 -47.98
N ASN A 321 60.85 52.25 -48.32
CA ASN A 321 62.07 51.61 -48.82
C ASN A 321 62.54 52.21 -50.16
N LYS A 322 61.64 52.51 -51.10
CA LYS A 322 61.97 53.22 -52.34
C LYS A 322 62.57 54.60 -52.06
N HIS A 323 61.93 55.37 -51.19
CA HIS A 323 62.44 56.70 -50.81
C HIS A 323 63.84 56.60 -50.18
N ARG A 324 64.04 55.66 -49.25
CA ARG A 324 65.35 55.40 -48.63
C ARG A 324 66.41 55.02 -49.67
N GLN A 325 66.06 54.19 -50.65
CA GLN A 325 66.97 53.83 -51.75
C GLN A 325 67.33 55.03 -52.63
N LEU A 326 66.37 55.90 -52.94
CA LEU A 326 66.61 57.12 -53.71
C LEU A 326 67.53 58.09 -52.94
N CYS A 327 67.25 58.35 -51.66
CA CYS A 327 68.10 59.19 -50.82
C CYS A 327 69.52 58.62 -50.73
N HIS A 328 69.66 57.30 -50.52
CA HIS A 328 70.97 56.64 -50.50
C HIS A 328 71.72 56.78 -51.82
N ARG A 329 71.01 56.67 -52.96
CA ARG A 329 71.60 56.90 -54.29
C ARG A 329 72.10 58.33 -54.44
N LEU A 330 71.27 59.32 -54.11
CA LEU A 330 71.65 60.74 -54.21
C LEU A 330 72.84 61.09 -53.30
N LEU A 331 72.85 60.57 -52.07
CA LEU A 331 73.99 60.75 -51.16
C LEU A 331 75.27 60.11 -51.71
N ARG A 332 75.17 58.93 -52.33
CA ARG A 332 76.32 58.30 -53.02
C ARG A 332 76.83 59.14 -54.17
N GLU A 333 75.95 59.62 -55.03
CA GLU A 333 76.33 60.49 -56.16
C GLU A 333 76.99 61.79 -55.67
N ARG A 334 76.46 62.39 -54.60
CA ARG A 334 77.07 63.58 -53.98
C ARG A 334 78.47 63.29 -53.43
N ALA A 335 78.62 62.19 -52.67
CA ALA A 335 79.91 61.80 -52.14
C ALA A 335 80.93 61.50 -53.26
N GLN A 336 80.49 60.89 -54.37
CA GLN A 336 81.34 60.67 -55.54
C GLN A 336 81.81 61.99 -56.17
N ARG A 337 80.92 62.97 -56.34
CA ARG A 337 81.29 64.29 -56.85
C ARG A 337 82.29 65.00 -55.93
N GLU A 338 82.04 64.98 -54.62
CA GLU A 338 82.97 65.56 -53.64
C GLU A 338 84.33 64.84 -53.66
N GLU A 339 84.35 63.50 -53.87
CA GLU A 339 85.59 62.75 -54.07
C GLU A 339 86.30 63.11 -55.39
N GLU A 340 85.56 63.27 -56.49
CA GLU A 340 86.10 63.68 -57.80
C GLU A 340 86.69 65.10 -57.73
N GLU A 341 85.96 66.07 -57.17
CA GLU A 341 86.46 67.42 -56.92
C GLU A 341 87.73 67.40 -56.04
N ALA A 342 87.76 66.56 -55.00
CA ALA A 342 88.95 66.38 -54.18
C ALA A 342 90.12 65.74 -54.95
N ARG A 343 89.84 64.82 -55.89
CA ARG A 343 90.86 64.23 -56.78
C ARG A 343 91.39 65.29 -57.75
N GLU A 344 90.53 66.03 -58.43
CA GLU A 344 90.91 67.11 -59.35
C GLU A 344 91.70 68.21 -58.64
N ALA A 345 91.32 68.56 -57.40
CA ALA A 345 92.07 69.51 -56.58
C ALA A 345 93.47 68.98 -56.23
N ARG A 346 93.59 67.68 -55.90
CA ARG A 346 94.89 67.02 -55.68
C ARG A 346 95.73 67.02 -56.96
N GLU A 347 95.16 66.67 -58.10
CA GLU A 347 95.84 66.68 -59.40
C GLU A 347 96.30 68.10 -59.78
N SER A 348 95.43 69.09 -59.65
CA SER A 348 95.77 70.50 -59.88
C SER A 348 96.90 70.97 -58.98
N HIS A 349 96.89 70.56 -57.71
CA HIS A 349 97.96 70.87 -56.77
C HIS A 349 99.28 70.17 -57.15
N ILE A 350 99.24 68.93 -57.62
CA ILE A 350 100.42 68.22 -58.16
C ILE A 350 100.96 68.96 -59.38
N LEU A 351 100.12 69.29 -60.36
CA LEU A 351 100.49 70.03 -61.56
C LEU A 351 101.08 71.41 -61.23
N ALA A 352 100.52 72.14 -60.27
CA ALA A 352 101.08 73.41 -59.82
C ALA A 352 102.48 73.25 -59.20
N LYS A 353 102.69 72.18 -58.40
CA LYS A 353 104.01 71.82 -57.86
C LYS A 353 104.99 71.44 -58.97
N GLU A 354 104.57 70.70 -59.99
CA GLU A 354 105.39 70.34 -61.14
C GLU A 354 105.79 71.56 -61.96
N ARG A 355 104.85 72.45 -62.29
CA ARG A 355 105.15 73.74 -62.94
C ARG A 355 106.15 74.56 -62.13
N ARG A 356 106.02 74.60 -60.80
CA ARG A 356 106.99 75.27 -59.94
C ARG A 356 108.37 74.59 -60.00
N ARG A 357 108.42 73.26 -59.95
CA ARG A 357 109.67 72.48 -60.08
C ARG A 357 110.34 72.77 -61.42
N GLU A 358 109.58 72.80 -62.52
CA GLU A 358 110.10 73.09 -63.85
C GLU A 358 110.63 74.52 -63.98
N ARG A 359 109.92 75.52 -63.45
CA ARG A 359 110.42 76.91 -63.39
C ARG A 359 111.75 77.01 -62.64
N LEU A 360 111.84 76.40 -61.47
CA LEU A 360 113.08 76.39 -60.67
C LEU A 360 114.22 75.67 -61.41
N ARG A 361 113.90 74.58 -62.13
CA ARG A 361 114.87 73.87 -62.97
C ARG A 361 115.40 74.77 -64.08
N ARG A 362 114.52 75.46 -64.83
CA ARG A 362 114.93 76.40 -65.89
C ARG A 362 115.76 77.56 -65.34
N GLN A 363 115.40 78.12 -64.19
CA GLN A 363 116.20 79.15 -63.52
C GLN A 363 117.58 78.62 -63.14
N ARG A 364 117.67 77.40 -62.60
CA ARG A 364 118.95 76.77 -62.28
C ARG A 364 119.81 76.54 -63.53
N GLU A 365 119.20 76.08 -64.62
CA GLU A 365 119.88 75.92 -65.92
C GLU A 365 120.38 77.27 -66.45
N GLN A 366 119.57 78.33 -66.39
CA GLN A 366 119.97 79.71 -66.74
C GLN A 366 121.14 80.22 -65.89
N MET A 367 121.05 80.08 -64.56
CA MET A 367 122.15 80.46 -63.65
C MET A 367 123.43 79.67 -63.96
N GLN A 368 123.31 78.38 -64.31
CA GLN A 368 124.45 77.57 -64.73
C GLN A 368 125.02 78.05 -66.07
N GLU A 369 124.18 78.38 -67.05
CA GLU A 369 124.62 78.93 -68.32
C GLU A 369 125.30 80.29 -68.16
N GLU A 370 124.74 81.19 -67.36
CA GLU A 370 125.34 82.49 -67.04
C GLU A 370 126.67 82.32 -66.32
N ALA A 371 126.75 81.42 -65.33
CA ALA A 371 128.01 81.07 -64.68
C ALA A 371 129.03 80.51 -65.68
N HIS A 372 128.62 79.64 -66.62
CA HIS A 372 129.49 79.16 -67.69
C HIS A 372 129.94 80.28 -68.64
N ARG A 373 129.04 81.20 -69.04
CA ARG A 373 129.37 82.35 -69.89
C ARG A 373 130.36 83.28 -69.19
N LEU A 374 130.11 83.61 -67.92
CA LEU A 374 131.00 84.41 -67.09
C LEU A 374 132.35 83.73 -66.91
N ALA A 375 132.38 82.41 -66.68
CA ALA A 375 133.62 81.64 -66.57
C ALA A 375 134.42 81.68 -67.88
N ARG A 376 133.77 81.54 -69.04
CA ARG A 376 134.41 81.68 -70.36
C ARG A 376 134.93 83.10 -70.58
N ALA A 377 134.14 84.13 -70.29
CA ALA A 377 134.57 85.52 -70.40
C ALA A 377 135.75 85.83 -69.45
N SER A 378 135.69 85.35 -68.20
CA SER A 378 136.76 85.46 -67.22
C SER A 378 138.02 84.73 -67.68
N PHE A 379 137.88 83.55 -68.29
CA PHE A 379 138.99 82.80 -68.87
C PHE A 379 139.64 83.60 -70.01
N HIS A 380 138.85 84.14 -70.94
CA HIS A 380 139.36 84.97 -72.04
C HIS A 380 140.03 86.26 -71.53
N MET A 381 139.47 86.92 -70.52
CA MET A 381 140.11 88.09 -69.88
C MET A 381 141.42 87.72 -69.18
N ARG A 382 141.45 86.60 -68.43
CA ARG A 382 142.68 86.08 -67.82
C ARG A 382 143.72 85.71 -68.88
N GLU A 383 143.31 85.12 -69.99
CA GLU A 383 144.18 84.84 -71.14
C GLU A 383 144.69 86.10 -71.80
N ARG A 384 143.85 87.14 -71.99
CA ARG A 384 144.31 88.45 -72.49
C ARG A 384 145.34 89.08 -71.55
N VAL A 385 145.07 89.10 -70.24
CA VAL A 385 146.04 89.57 -69.25
C VAL A 385 147.31 88.73 -69.30
N ARG A 386 147.24 87.40 -69.42
CA ARG A 386 148.42 86.55 -69.61
C ARG A 386 149.18 86.91 -70.88
N GLN A 387 148.49 87.09 -72.01
CA GLN A 387 149.09 87.47 -73.29
C GLN A 387 149.76 88.85 -73.22
N GLU A 388 149.15 89.84 -72.56
CA GLU A 388 149.77 91.14 -72.28
C GLU A 388 150.98 90.99 -71.36
N THR A 389 150.90 90.15 -70.31
CA THR A 389 152.01 89.84 -69.42
C THR A 389 153.15 89.11 -70.15
N HIS A 390 152.83 88.33 -71.20
CA HIS A 390 153.81 87.62 -72.04
C HIS A 390 154.32 88.47 -73.22
N SER A 391 153.68 89.61 -73.53
CA SER A 391 154.12 90.57 -74.56
C SER A 391 155.19 91.55 -74.08
N ARG A 392 155.37 91.69 -72.76
CA ARG A 392 156.49 92.40 -72.12
C ARG A 392 157.58 91.39 -71.75
N THR A 393 158.53 91.16 -72.65
CA THR A 393 159.69 90.30 -72.36
C THR A 393 160.60 90.95 -71.33
N PHE A 394 161.18 90.15 -70.44
CA PHE A 394 162.09 90.59 -69.37
C PHE A 394 163.22 91.49 -69.90
N ASP A 395 163.70 91.24 -71.12
CA ASP A 395 164.74 92.04 -71.78
C ASP A 395 164.29 93.48 -72.12
N GLN A 396 163.00 93.71 -72.40
CA GLN A 396 162.45 95.06 -72.60
C GLN A 396 162.36 95.82 -71.27
N MET A 397 161.92 95.15 -70.19
CA MET A 397 161.93 95.73 -68.84
C MET A 397 163.36 96.02 -68.34
N ALA A 398 164.35 95.21 -68.72
CA ALA A 398 165.76 95.43 -68.37
C ALA A 398 166.39 96.62 -69.13
N ARG A 399 166.03 96.85 -70.40
CA ARG A 399 166.48 98.03 -71.16
C ARG A 399 165.87 99.34 -70.65
N GLU A 400 164.58 99.33 -70.28
CA GLU A 400 163.91 100.49 -69.68
C GLU A 400 164.45 100.79 -68.26
N ALA A 401 164.83 99.75 -67.51
CA ALA A 401 165.51 99.87 -66.21
C ALA A 401 166.96 100.41 -66.31
N GLN A 402 167.70 100.09 -67.38
CA GLN A 402 169.05 100.62 -67.63
C GLN A 402 169.05 102.09 -68.11
N LEU A 403 167.98 102.54 -68.76
CA LEU A 403 167.78 103.95 -69.12
C LEU A 403 167.32 104.82 -67.93
N SER A 404 166.97 104.20 -66.79
CA SER A 404 166.42 104.87 -65.60
C SER A 404 167.37 104.86 -64.38
N GLN A 405 168.66 104.60 -64.57
CA GLN A 405 169.73 104.79 -63.56
C GLN A 405 170.98 105.40 -64.24
N ASN A 406 171.04 106.72 -64.48
CA ASN A 406 171.71 107.68 -63.57
C ASN A 406 171.42 107.57 -62.07
#